data_AF-A0A9D1Q2C8-F1
#
_entry.id   AF-A0A9D1Q2C8-F1
#
_cell.length_a   1.000
_cell.length_b   1.000
_cell.length_c   1.000
_cell.angle_alpha   90.00
_cell.angle_beta   90.00
_cell.angle_gamma   90.00
#
_symmetry.space_group_name_H-M   'P 1'
#
loop_
_entity.id
_entity.type
_entity.pdbx_description
1 polymer ?
#
loop_
_entity_poly.entity_id
_entity_poly.type
_entity_poly.pdbx_seq_one_letter_code
_entity_poly.pdbx_strand_id
1 'polypeptide(L)'
;MGNTNRFGTLLHFVRHIGDMIAAGGKKRIFYAITNIIWIAVGVAAAIGFKLLIDVTFSGEFNIIVGIILIIVCAAAAVACVLEGFLAQVILIFVSFAGIFNPEERGGNVVSFVIALLTVAGAVTACIILLTTL
;
A
#
# COMPACT_ATOMS: atom_id res chain seq x y z
N MET A 1 -12.30 30.29 3.29
CA MET A 1 -11.35 29.21 3.67
C MET A 1 -11.58 28.03 2.73
N GLY A 2 -10.78 27.96 1.67
CA GLY A 2 -11.03 27.08 0.53
C GLY A 2 -10.60 25.64 0.78
N ASN A 3 -11.58 24.75 0.88
CA ASN A 3 -11.66 23.42 0.27
C ASN A 3 -10.35 22.68 -0.11
N THR A 4 -9.43 22.43 0.82
CA THR A 4 -8.21 21.62 0.63
C THR A 4 -8.41 20.11 0.86
N ASN A 5 -9.60 19.67 1.30
CA ASN A 5 -9.77 18.30 1.79
C ASN A 5 -10.11 17.26 0.70
N ARG A 6 -10.29 17.65 -0.57
CA ARG A 6 -10.62 16.71 -1.66
C ARG A 6 -9.40 16.18 -2.43
N PHE A 7 -8.22 16.76 -2.23
CA PHE A 7 -6.96 16.36 -2.89
C PHE A 7 -5.91 15.78 -1.93
N GLY A 8 -6.26 15.60 -0.64
CA GLY A 8 -5.30 15.24 0.41
C GLY A 8 -4.52 13.96 0.14
N THR A 9 -5.20 12.85 -0.18
CA THR A 9 -4.57 11.54 -0.39
C THR A 9 -3.68 11.52 -1.63
N LEU A 10 -4.13 12.09 -2.75
CA LEU A 10 -3.34 12.12 -3.98
C LEU A 10 -2.12 13.04 -3.86
N LEU A 11 -2.29 14.21 -3.24
CA LEU A 11 -1.18 15.15 -3.00
C LEU A 11 -0.15 14.55 -2.03
N HIS A 12 -0.62 13.86 -0.99
CA HIS A 12 0.25 13.14 -0.07
C HIS A 12 1.03 12.04 -0.78
N PHE A 13 0.35 11.21 -1.57
CA PHE A 13 0.97 10.16 -2.37
C PHE A 13 2.04 10.72 -3.33
N VAL A 14 1.73 11.79 -4.08
CA VAL A 14 2.71 12.42 -4.99
C VAL A 14 3.94 12.94 -4.23
N ARG A 15 3.75 13.53 -3.05
CA ARG A 15 4.87 13.96 -2.20
C ARG A 15 5.70 12.77 -1.70
N HIS A 16 5.05 11.72 -1.21
CA HIS A 16 5.69 10.48 -0.79
C HIS A 16 6.55 9.88 -1.90
N ILE A 17 6.03 9.81 -3.13
CA ILE A 17 6.79 9.35 -4.30
C ILE A 17 7.98 10.27 -4.61
N GLY A 18 7.78 11.59 -4.59
CA GLY A 18 8.86 12.56 -4.81
C GLY A 18 10.00 12.40 -3.81
N ASP A 19 9.67 12.29 -2.52
CA ASP A 19 10.64 12.10 -1.44
C ASP A 19 11.37 10.76 -1.56
N MET A 20 10.65 9.69 -1.94
CA MET A 20 11.22 8.36 -2.17
C MET A 20 12.18 8.32 -3.37
N ILE A 21 11.88 9.03 -4.45
CA ILE A 21 12.76 9.15 -5.62
C ILE A 21 14.06 9.88 -5.25
N ALA A 22 13.91 11.00 -4.53
CA ALA A 22 15.04 11.83 -4.09
C ALA A 22 15.85 11.20 -2.95
N ALA A 23 15.33 10.15 -2.30
CA ALA A 23 15.99 9.46 -1.22
C ALA A 23 17.22 8.67 -1.71
N GLY A 24 18.29 8.65 -0.90
CA GLY A 24 19.44 7.79 -1.14
C GLY A 24 19.16 6.31 -0.84
N GLY A 25 20.04 5.42 -1.28
CA GLY A 25 19.87 3.96 -1.20
C GLY A 25 19.45 3.42 0.18
N LYS A 26 20.03 3.92 1.28
CA LYS A 26 19.66 3.49 2.66
C LYS A 26 18.23 3.90 3.04
N LYS A 27 17.81 5.11 2.65
CA LYS A 27 16.46 5.62 2.91
C LYS A 27 15.42 4.86 2.08
N ARG A 28 15.77 4.46 0.84
CA ARG A 28 14.91 3.61 -0.01
C ARG A 28 14.56 2.28 0.64
N ILE A 29 15.45 1.69 1.45
CA ILE A 29 15.13 0.49 2.25
C ILE A 29 14.02 0.80 3.27
N PHE A 30 14.10 1.94 3.96
CA PHE A 30 13.08 2.36 4.91
C PHE A 30 11.72 2.60 4.24
N TYR A 31 11.71 3.21 3.05
CA TYR A 31 10.50 3.32 2.23
C TYR A 31 9.95 1.94 1.87
N ALA A 32 10.80 1.00 1.45
CA ALA A 32 10.38 -0.36 1.12
C ALA A 32 9.67 -1.05 2.28
N ILE A 33 10.19 -0.91 3.50
CA ILE A 33 9.60 -1.48 4.73
C ILE A 33 8.29 -0.80 5.08
N THR A 34 8.24 0.54 5.01
CA THR A 34 7.02 1.30 5.30
C THR A 34 5.90 0.94 4.33
N ASN A 35 6.22 0.79 3.05
CA ASN A 35 5.26 0.37 2.03
C ASN A 35 4.72 -1.05 2.30
N ILE A 36 5.55 -1.98 2.80
CA ILE A 36 5.08 -3.32 3.22
C ILE A 36 4.00 -3.22 4.30
N ILE A 37 4.21 -2.35 5.29
CA ILE A 37 3.23 -2.15 6.38
C ILE A 37 1.91 -1.64 5.79
N TRP A 38 1.96 -0.65 4.90
CA TRP A 38 0.76 -0.16 4.21
C TRP A 38 0.07 -1.25 3.40
N ILE A 39 0.81 -2.07 2.66
CA ILE A 39 0.24 -3.22 1.93
C ILE A 39 -0.47 -4.19 2.89
N ALA A 40 0.16 -4.55 4.01
CA ALA A 40 -0.41 -5.47 4.99
C ALA A 40 -1.72 -4.92 5.59
N VAL A 41 -1.75 -3.61 5.91
CA VAL A 41 -2.97 -2.93 6.39
C VAL A 41 -4.04 -2.91 5.29
N GLY A 42 -3.67 -2.66 4.04
CA GLY A 42 -4.60 -2.70 2.91
C GLY A 42 -5.23 -4.08 2.70
N VAL A 43 -4.43 -5.13 2.82
CA VAL A 43 -4.90 -6.53 2.76
C VAL A 43 -5.85 -6.83 3.93
N ALA A 44 -5.49 -6.44 5.15
CA ALA A 44 -6.37 -6.62 6.31
C ALA A 44 -7.69 -5.85 6.16
N ALA A 45 -7.66 -4.65 5.59
CA ALA A 45 -8.84 -3.86 5.29
C ALA A 45 -9.73 -4.53 4.22
N ALA A 46 -9.14 -5.16 3.20
CA ALA A 46 -9.89 -5.91 2.19
C ALA A 46 -10.56 -7.17 2.78
N ILE A 47 -9.88 -7.89 3.68
CA ILE A 47 -10.46 -9.02 4.41
C ILE A 47 -11.62 -8.52 5.29
N GLY A 48 -11.40 -7.45 6.05
CA GLY A 48 -12.42 -6.83 6.90
C GLY A 48 -13.63 -6.37 6.10
N PHE A 49 -13.43 -5.76 4.94
CA PHE A 49 -14.51 -5.36 4.01
C PHE A 49 -15.40 -6.55 3.66
N LYS A 50 -14.80 -7.68 3.28
CA LYS A 50 -15.55 -8.89 2.91
C LYS A 50 -16.33 -9.45 4.10
N LEU A 51 -15.66 -9.67 5.24
CA LEU A 51 -16.30 -10.21 6.44
C LEU A 51 -17.44 -9.32 6.93
N LEU A 52 -17.28 -8.00 6.83
CA LEU A 52 -18.33 -7.05 7.17
C LEU A 52 -19.51 -7.12 6.22
N ILE A 53 -19.32 -7.35 4.91
CA ILE A 53 -20.43 -7.59 3.99
C ILE A 53 -21.24 -8.81 4.45
N ASP A 54 -20.58 -9.94 4.68
CA ASP A 54 -21.25 -11.20 5.03
C ASP A 54 -22.06 -11.05 6.32
N VAL A 55 -21.45 -10.48 7.35
CA VAL A 55 -22.08 -10.29 8.66
C VAL A 55 -23.17 -9.20 8.63
N THR A 56 -22.97 -8.10 7.91
CA THR A 56 -23.95 -7.00 7.84
C THR A 56 -25.24 -7.43 7.14
N PHE A 57 -25.13 -8.22 6.06
CA PHE A 57 -26.29 -8.65 5.28
C PHE A 57 -26.89 -9.99 5.73
N SER A 58 -26.24 -10.71 6.66
CA SER A 58 -26.82 -11.88 7.33
C SER A 58 -27.97 -11.54 8.30
N GLY A 59 -28.10 -10.28 8.70
CA GLY A 59 -29.08 -9.83 9.71
C GLY A 59 -28.60 -9.98 11.16
N GLU A 60 -27.39 -10.52 11.40
CA GLU A 60 -26.81 -10.69 12.73
C GLU A 60 -26.14 -9.43 13.30
N PHE A 61 -26.03 -8.38 12.49
CA PHE A 61 -25.30 -7.16 12.84
C PHE A 61 -26.11 -5.89 12.52
N ASN A 62 -25.84 -4.82 13.26
CA ASN A 62 -26.51 -3.55 13.01
C ASN A 62 -26.15 -3.01 11.62
N ILE A 63 -27.14 -2.90 10.75
CA ILE A 63 -26.94 -2.54 9.34
C ILE A 63 -26.28 -1.17 9.14
N ILE A 64 -26.61 -0.19 9.98
CA ILE A 64 -26.04 1.17 9.88
C ILE A 64 -24.56 1.13 10.25
N VAL A 65 -24.22 0.46 11.36
CA VAL A 65 -22.83 0.28 11.79
C VAL A 65 -22.04 -0.50 10.74
N GLY A 66 -22.63 -1.56 10.18
CA GLY A 66 -22.04 -2.39 9.14
C GLY A 66 -21.67 -1.57 7.90
N ILE A 67 -22.62 -0.80 7.36
CA ILE A 67 -22.38 0.07 6.20
C ILE A 67 -21.26 1.09 6.47
N ILE A 68 -21.24 1.71 7.65
CA ILE A 68 -20.19 2.68 8.02
C ILE A 68 -18.81 2.00 8.01
N LEU A 69 -18.70 0.83 8.64
CA LEU A 69 -17.42 0.10 8.70
C LEU A 69 -16.98 -0.40 7.32
N ILE A 70 -17.91 -0.84 6.46
CA ILE A 70 -17.63 -1.21 5.07
C ILE A 70 -17.01 -0.03 4.30
N ILE A 71 -17.57 1.17 4.43
CA ILE A 71 -17.03 2.39 3.79
C ILE A 71 -15.62 2.70 4.31
N VAL A 72 -15.40 2.58 5.62
CA VAL A 72 -14.08 2.81 6.22
C VAL A 72 -13.06 1.79 5.72
N CYS A 73 -13.41 0.51 5.68
CA CYS A 73 -12.54 -0.54 5.15
C CYS A 73 -12.22 -0.32 3.67
N ALA A 74 -13.20 0.06 2.85
CA ALA A 74 -12.99 0.36 1.44
C ALA A 74 -12.04 1.56 1.25
N ALA A 75 -12.27 2.66 1.98
CA ALA A 75 -11.42 3.84 1.93
C ALA A 75 -9.98 3.54 2.40
N ALA A 76 -9.84 2.79 3.50
CA ALA A 76 -8.55 2.37 4.02
C ALA A 76 -7.80 1.46 3.02
N ALA A 77 -8.49 0.49 2.41
CA ALA A 77 -7.91 -0.39 1.40
C ALA A 77 -7.38 0.41 0.20
N VAL A 78 -8.16 1.36 -0.32
CA VAL A 78 -7.73 2.22 -1.45
C VAL A 78 -6.51 3.06 -1.06
N ALA A 79 -6.53 3.72 0.10
CA ALA A 79 -5.40 4.53 0.55
C ALA A 79 -4.12 3.69 0.71
N CYS A 80 -4.24 2.50 1.30
CA CYS A 80 -3.12 1.57 1.51
C CYS A 80 -2.59 0.98 0.20
N VAL A 81 -3.43 0.76 -0.81
CA VAL A 81 -2.99 0.33 -2.14
C VAL A 81 -2.15 1.40 -2.82
N LEU A 82 -2.53 2.67 -2.70
CA LEU A 82 -1.75 3.78 -3.25
C LEU A 82 -0.41 3.94 -2.51
N GLU A 83 -0.45 4.15 -1.20
CA GLU A 83 0.74 4.46 -0.39
C GLU A 83 1.66 3.24 -0.18
N GLY A 84 1.11 2.03 -0.25
CA GLY A 84 1.85 0.78 -0.11
C GLY A 84 2.20 0.16 -1.45
N PHE A 85 1.21 -0.40 -2.14
CA PHE A 85 1.44 -1.23 -3.33
C PHE A 85 2.01 -0.43 -4.50
N LEU A 86 1.36 0.68 -4.88
CA LEU A 86 1.81 1.49 -6.01
C LEU A 86 3.17 2.15 -5.73
N ALA A 87 3.38 2.64 -4.51
CA ALA A 87 4.69 3.13 -4.07
C ALA A 87 5.77 2.04 -4.14
N GLN A 88 5.47 0.80 -3.74
CA GLN A 88 6.40 -0.32 -3.84
C GLN A 88 6.74 -0.66 -5.29
N VAL A 89 5.77 -0.62 -6.20
CA VAL A 89 6.01 -0.81 -7.64
C VAL A 89 6.94 0.27 -8.19
N ILE A 90 6.71 1.54 -7.84
CA ILE A 90 7.60 2.63 -8.27
C ILE A 90 9.00 2.45 -7.69
N LEU A 91 9.11 2.01 -6.43
CA LEU A 91 10.38 1.78 -5.76
C LEU A 91 11.24 0.71 -6.46
N ILE A 92 10.64 -0.28 -7.13
CA ILE A 92 11.36 -1.26 -7.96
C ILE A 92 12.17 -0.52 -9.04
N PHE A 93 11.52 0.37 -9.80
CA PHE A 93 12.17 1.09 -10.89
C PHE A 93 13.23 2.09 -10.38
N VAL A 94 12.91 2.83 -9.32
CA VAL A 94 13.82 3.81 -8.71
C VAL A 94 15.07 3.12 -8.14
N SER A 95 14.87 2.02 -7.42
CA SER A 95 15.96 1.24 -6.84
C SER A 95 16.80 0.60 -7.93
N PHE A 96 16.17 0.03 -8.97
CA PHE A 96 16.88 -0.55 -10.12
C PHE A 96 17.79 0.47 -10.81
N ALA A 97 17.28 1.66 -11.12
CA ALA A 97 18.08 2.74 -11.68
C ALA A 97 19.25 3.13 -10.75
N GLY A 98 19.01 3.12 -9.43
CA GLY A 98 20.01 3.41 -8.41
C GLY A 98 21.13 2.37 -8.28
N ILE A 99 20.97 1.13 -8.76
CA ILE A 99 22.01 0.09 -8.70
C ILE A 99 23.25 0.51 -9.50
N PHE A 100 23.07 1.32 -10.55
CA PHE A 100 24.17 1.81 -11.37
C PHE A 100 25.00 2.89 -10.69
N ASN A 101 24.53 3.50 -9.59
CA ASN A 101 25.33 4.42 -8.78
C ASN A 101 26.23 3.63 -7.78
N PRO A 102 27.57 3.64 -7.92
CA PRO A 102 28.47 2.85 -7.08
C PRO A 102 28.39 3.21 -5.58
N GLU A 103 28.13 4.47 -5.26
CA GLU A 103 28.14 4.98 -3.87
C GLU A 103 26.96 4.44 -3.05
N GLU A 104 25.82 4.24 -3.72
CA GLU A 104 24.58 3.81 -3.06
C GLU A 104 24.12 2.42 -3.48
N ARG A 105 24.93 1.71 -4.29
CA ARG A 105 24.58 0.44 -4.93
C ARG A 105 24.04 -0.58 -3.93
N GLY A 106 24.70 -0.74 -2.78
CA GLY A 106 24.27 -1.71 -1.77
C GLY A 106 22.86 -1.43 -1.26
N GLY A 107 22.54 -0.17 -0.96
CA GLY A 107 21.20 0.21 -0.50
C GLY A 107 20.13 -0.02 -1.58
N ASN A 108 20.46 0.34 -2.83
CA ASN A 108 19.58 0.18 -3.98
C ASN A 108 19.32 -1.28 -4.35
N VAL A 109 20.32 -2.17 -4.26
CA VAL A 109 20.13 -3.61 -4.47
C VAL A 109 19.20 -4.19 -3.41
N VAL A 110 19.40 -3.84 -2.14
CA VAL A 110 18.55 -4.34 -1.05
C VAL A 110 17.12 -3.85 -1.19
N SER A 111 16.90 -2.55 -1.44
CA SER A 111 15.56 -2.01 -1.62
C SER A 111 14.86 -2.58 -2.84
N PHE A 112 15.60 -2.84 -3.94
CA PHE A 112 15.06 -3.50 -5.13
C PHE A 112 14.56 -4.92 -4.84
N VAL A 113 15.36 -5.74 -4.17
CA VAL A 113 14.98 -7.12 -3.81
C VAL A 113 13.77 -7.14 -2.89
N ILE A 114 13.76 -6.29 -1.85
CA ILE A 114 12.62 -6.17 -0.94
C ILE A 114 11.37 -5.77 -1.72
N ALA A 115 11.46 -4.76 -2.58
CA ALA A 115 10.32 -4.27 -3.34
C ALA A 115 9.75 -5.33 -4.29
N LEU A 116 10.60 -6.06 -5.01
CA LEU A 116 10.18 -7.17 -5.88
C LEU A 116 9.48 -8.28 -5.12
N LEU A 117 10.09 -8.79 -4.04
CA LEU A 117 9.50 -9.86 -3.23
C LEU A 117 8.19 -9.42 -2.61
N THR A 118 8.09 -8.16 -2.19
CA THR A 118 6.87 -7.59 -1.63
C THR A 118 5.75 -7.54 -2.66
N VAL A 119 6.01 -7.03 -3.87
CA VAL A 119 5.00 -6.94 -4.93
C VAL A 119 4.52 -8.34 -5.33
N ALA A 120 5.45 -9.29 -5.51
CA ALA A 120 5.11 -10.68 -5.80
C ALA A 120 4.24 -11.28 -4.68
N GLY A 121 4.65 -11.13 -3.41
CA GLY A 121 3.89 -11.62 -2.26
C GLY A 121 2.51 -10.98 -2.14
N ALA A 122 2.39 -9.68 -2.39
CA ALA A 122 1.12 -8.96 -2.37
C ALA A 122 0.17 -9.47 -3.48
N VAL A 123 0.68 -9.68 -4.70
CA VAL A 123 -0.10 -10.25 -5.80
C VAL A 123 -0.55 -11.67 -5.47
N THR A 124 0.33 -12.52 -4.95
CA THR A 124 -0.02 -13.87 -4.51
C THR A 124 -1.09 -13.85 -3.42
N ALA A 125 -0.96 -12.98 -2.41
CA ALA A 125 -1.96 -12.82 -1.36
C ALA A 125 -3.32 -12.39 -1.92
N CYS A 126 -3.35 -11.42 -2.85
CA CYS A 126 -4.58 -11.02 -3.52
C CYS A 126 -5.24 -12.17 -4.29
N ILE A 127 -4.47 -12.97 -5.03
CA ILE A 127 -5.00 -14.14 -5.75
C ILE A 127 -5.60 -15.15 -4.79
N ILE A 128 -4.90 -15.49 -3.71
CA ILE A 128 -5.41 -16.39 -2.67
C ILE A 128 -6.72 -15.83 -2.11
N LEU A 129 -6.74 -14.56 -1.68
CA LEU A 129 -7.94 -13.95 -1.11
C LEU A 129 -9.13 -13.92 -2.09
N LEU A 130 -8.89 -13.73 -3.38
CA LEU A 130 -9.95 -13.75 -4.40
C LEU A 130 -10.45 -15.17 -4.72
N THR A 131 -9.69 -16.21 -4.39
CA THR A 131 -10.00 -17.60 -4.77
C THR A 131 -10.43 -18.47 -3.58
N THR A 132 -9.97 -18.17 -2.37
CA THR A 132 -10.24 -18.98 -1.18
C THR A 132 -11.29 -18.39 -0.26
N LEU A 133 -11.47 -17.08 -0.30
CA LEU A 133 -12.59 -16.42 0.37
C LEU A 133 -13.69 -16.27 -0.65
#